data_AF-A0A846ML29-F1
#
_entry.id   AF-A0A846ML29-F1
#
_cell.length_a   1.000
_cell.length_b   1.000
_cell.length_c   1.000
_cell.angle_alpha   90.00
_cell.angle_beta   90.00
_cell.angle_gamma   90.00
#
_symmetry.space_group_name_H-M   'P 1'
#
loop_
_entity.id
_entity.type
_entity.pdbx_description
1 polymer ?
#
loop_
_entity_poly.entity_id
_entity_poly.type
_entity_poly.pdbx_seq_one_letter_code
_entity_poly.pdbx_strand_id
1 'polypeptide(L)'
;MREVQRPPWYANALILIVAAVMWYGFIQQIIFGIPFGAKPASDTGMWGLFLLFGICFPLFFLSLKLVTKTEKEGLVIRFFPFCSRVIPYQQIKSVQVQPYHPMSYGG
;
A
#
# COMPACT_ATOMS: atom_id res chain seq x y z
N MET A 1 -21.90 1.54 10.93
CA MET A 1 -20.54 1.16 11.42
C MET A 1 -19.55 1.34 10.28
N ARG A 2 -18.31 1.77 10.56
CA ARG A 2 -17.25 1.96 9.56
C ARG A 2 -15.99 1.26 10.05
N GLU A 3 -15.52 0.28 9.31
CA GLU A 3 -14.28 -0.43 9.57
C GLU A 3 -13.23 -0.02 8.53
N VAL A 4 -12.00 0.18 8.96
CA VAL A 4 -10.88 0.55 8.08
C VAL A 4 -9.77 -0.48 8.28
N GLN A 5 -9.57 -1.31 7.27
CA GLN A 5 -8.47 -2.28 7.24
C GLN A 5 -7.29 -1.65 6.51
N ARG A 6 -6.16 -1.60 7.20
CA ARG A 6 -4.89 -1.11 6.67
C ARG A 6 -3.95 -2.30 6.45
N PRO A 7 -3.02 -2.20 5.49
CA PRO A 7 -1.95 -3.18 5.38
C PRO A 7 -1.17 -3.27 6.70
N PRO A 8 -0.66 -4.46 7.05
CA PRO A 8 0.12 -4.65 8.26
C PRO A 8 1.39 -3.79 8.22
N TRP A 9 1.87 -3.37 9.40
CA TRP A 9 2.98 -2.42 9.51
C TRP A 9 4.26 -2.91 8.82
N TYR A 10 4.53 -4.21 8.84
CA TYR A 10 5.72 -4.80 8.23
C TYR A 10 5.74 -4.69 6.70
N ALA A 11 4.57 -4.66 6.06
CA ALA A 11 4.48 -4.46 4.61
C ALA A 11 4.98 -3.05 4.24
N ASN A 12 4.53 -2.04 4.99
CA ASN A 12 5.00 -0.67 4.82
C ASN A 12 6.49 -0.53 5.17
N ALA A 13 6.97 -1.26 6.20
CA ALA A 13 8.38 -1.25 6.58
C ALA A 13 9.29 -1.76 5.45
N LEU A 14 8.92 -2.86 4.78
CA LEU A 14 9.68 -3.40 3.63
C LEU A 14 9.79 -2.37 2.51
N ILE A 15 8.71 -1.65 2.23
CA ILE A 15 8.68 -0.64 1.16
C ILE A 15 9.54 0.57 1.52
N LEU A 16 9.52 1.00 2.78
CA LEU A 16 10.39 2.08 3.26
C LEU A 16 11.88 1.70 3.20
N ILE A 17 12.23 0.42 3.42
CA ILE A 17 13.61 -0.06 3.26
C ILE A 17 14.05 0.08 1.80
N VAL A 18 13.22 -0.36 0.85
CA VAL A 18 13.52 -0.21 -0.58
C VAL A 18 13.69 1.27 -0.96
N ALA A 19 12.81 2.13 -0.46
CA ALA A 19 12.94 3.57 -0.67
C ALA A 19 14.24 4.15 -0.09
N ALA A 20 14.63 3.73 1.11
CA ALA A 20 15.89 4.17 1.74
C ALA A 20 17.12 3.77 0.92
N VAL A 21 17.15 2.56 0.36
CA VAL A 21 18.22 2.11 -0.54
C VAL A 21 18.26 2.97 -1.81
N MET A 22 17.11 3.30 -2.38
CA MET A 22 17.04 4.19 -3.56
C MET A 22 17.54 5.60 -3.25
N TRP A 23 17.23 6.14 -2.07
CA TRP A 23 17.75 7.43 -1.62
C TRP A 23 19.27 7.41 -1.44
N TYR A 24 19.80 6.35 -0.84
CA TYR A 24 21.24 6.17 -0.69
C TYR A 24 21.95 6.14 -2.05
N GLY A 25 21.46 5.33 -2.99
CA GLY A 25 22.02 5.27 -4.34
C GLY A 25 21.93 6.61 -5.07
N PHE A 26 20.84 7.36 -4.90
CA PHE A 26 20.65 8.67 -5.51
C PHE A 26 21.67 9.68 -4.98
N ILE A 27 21.83 9.76 -3.66
CA ILE A 27 22.83 10.64 -3.03
C ILE A 27 24.24 10.23 -3.48
N GLN A 28 24.57 8.95 -3.48
CA GLN A 28 25.87 8.45 -3.92
C GLN A 28 26.18 8.83 -5.38
N GLN A 29 25.23 8.60 -6.30
CA GLN A 29 25.46 8.80 -7.72
C GLN A 29 25.38 10.28 -8.14
N ILE A 30 24.37 11.02 -7.66
CA ILE A 30 24.10 12.39 -8.11
C ILE A 30 24.86 13.44 -7.31
N ILE A 31 25.00 13.26 -5.99
CA ILE A 31 25.69 14.26 -5.13
C ILE A 31 27.19 13.96 -5.06
N PHE A 32 27.57 12.70 -4.84
CA PHE A 32 28.99 12.33 -4.72
C PHE A 32 29.65 11.94 -6.03
N GLY A 33 28.88 11.78 -7.13
CA GLY A 33 29.43 11.38 -8.43
C GLY A 33 30.00 9.95 -8.47
N ILE A 34 29.71 9.13 -7.45
CA ILE A 34 30.22 7.76 -7.34
C ILE A 34 29.18 6.82 -7.98
N PRO A 35 29.54 6.04 -9.01
CA PRO A 35 28.59 5.15 -9.67
C PRO A 35 27.97 4.16 -8.68
N PHE A 36 26.65 4.04 -8.70
CA PHE A 36 25.94 3.11 -7.86
C PHE A 36 25.83 1.74 -8.57
N GLY A 37 26.59 0.76 -8.08
CA GLY A 37 26.67 -0.58 -8.66
C GLY A 37 27.63 -0.70 -9.85
N ALA A 38 27.65 -1.87 -10.49
CA ALA A 38 28.58 -2.17 -11.60
C ALA A 38 28.15 -1.56 -12.95
N LYS A 39 26.89 -1.13 -13.07
CA LYS A 39 26.32 -0.47 -14.25
C LYS A 39 25.50 0.75 -13.79
N PRO A 40 26.12 1.95 -13.69
CA PRO A 40 25.42 3.14 -13.24
C PRO A 40 24.29 3.50 -14.23
N ALA A 41 23.17 3.94 -13.69
CA ALA A 41 22.10 4.53 -14.51
C ALA A 41 22.60 5.87 -15.11
N SER A 42 22.03 6.32 -16.22
CA SER A 42 22.21 7.71 -16.64
C SER A 42 21.61 8.65 -15.59
N ASP A 43 22.10 9.88 -15.46
CA ASP A 43 21.60 10.82 -14.46
C ASP A 43 20.08 11.03 -14.57
N THR A 44 19.57 11.17 -15.79
CA THR A 44 18.12 11.25 -16.07
C THR A 44 17.38 9.98 -15.66
N GLY A 45 17.96 8.80 -15.92
CA GLY A 45 17.39 7.53 -15.50
C GLY A 45 17.33 7.39 -13.98
N MET A 46 18.36 7.86 -13.28
CA MET A 46 18.44 7.84 -11.82
C MET A 46 17.39 8.76 -11.18
N TRP A 47 17.16 9.95 -11.76
CA TRP A 47 16.07 10.83 -11.37
C TRP A 47 14.70 10.18 -11.53
N GLY A 48 14.46 9.51 -12.67
CA GLY A 48 13.21 8.79 -12.92
C GLY A 48 12.98 7.65 -11.92
N LEU A 49 14.01 6.85 -11.66
CA LEU A 49 13.96 5.76 -10.67
C LEU A 49 13.74 6.27 -9.25
N PHE A 50 14.41 7.36 -8.87
CA PHE A 50 14.23 7.98 -7.55
C PHE A 50 12.81 8.52 -7.37
N LEU A 51 12.26 9.22 -8.36
CA LEU A 51 10.89 9.73 -8.29
C LEU A 51 9.88 8.58 -8.18
N LEU A 52 10.05 7.53 -9.00
CA LEU A 52 9.13 6.40 -9.04
C LEU A 52 9.22 5.53 -7.78
N PHE A 53 10.40 5.03 -7.44
CA PHE A 53 10.59 4.04 -6.36
C PHE A 53 10.93 4.68 -5.01
N GLY A 54 11.53 5.87 -5.00
CA GLY A 54 11.84 6.59 -3.77
C GLY A 54 10.68 7.40 -3.21
N ILE A 55 9.70 7.79 -4.05
CA ILE A 55 8.60 8.68 -3.65
C ILE A 55 7.23 8.10 -4.05
N CYS A 56 6.95 7.96 -5.35
CA CYS A 56 5.60 7.58 -5.82
C CYS A 56 5.16 6.22 -5.27
N PHE A 57 6.04 5.22 -5.31
CA PHE A 57 5.74 3.86 -4.90
C PHE A 57 5.49 3.75 -3.38
N PRO A 58 6.35 4.29 -2.49
CA PRO A 58 6.05 4.36 -1.06
C PRO A 58 4.75 5.08 -0.74
N LEU A 59 4.51 6.24 -1.34
CA LEU A 59 3.27 7.01 -1.13
C LEU A 59 2.04 6.23 -1.58
N PHE A 60 2.12 5.54 -2.71
CA PHE A 60 1.06 4.70 -3.22
C PHE A 60 0.69 3.60 -2.22
N PHE A 61 1.68 2.85 -1.71
CA PHE A 61 1.42 1.78 -0.75
C PHE A 61 0.92 2.29 0.61
N LEU A 62 1.45 3.41 1.09
CA LEU A 62 0.96 4.06 2.31
C LEU A 62 -0.50 4.55 2.17
N SER A 63 -0.95 4.81 0.94
CA SER A 63 -2.33 5.21 0.67
C SER A 63 -3.32 4.04 0.68
N LEU A 64 -2.85 2.79 0.55
CA LEU A 64 -3.69 1.61 0.45
C LEU A 64 -4.50 1.41 1.74
N LYS A 65 -5.82 1.41 1.57
CA LYS A 65 -6.76 1.14 2.66
C LYS A 65 -8.04 0.54 2.10
N LEU A 66 -8.55 -0.45 2.81
CA LEU A 66 -9.88 -0.99 2.58
C LEU A 66 -10.83 -0.39 3.62
N VAL A 67 -11.86 0.31 3.14
CA VAL A 67 -12.88 0.93 3.99
C VAL A 67 -14.18 0.20 3.76
N THR A 68 -14.68 -0.45 4.80
CA THR A 68 -15.99 -1.11 4.80
C THR A 68 -16.95 -0.25 5.59
N LYS A 69 -18.03 0.18 4.97
CA LYS A 69 -19.07 1.01 5.58
C LYS A 69 -20.42 0.31 5.44
N THR A 70 -21.10 0.16 6.57
CA THR A 70 -22.47 -0.36 6.62
C THR A 70 -23.43 0.82 6.50
N GLU A 71 -24.24 0.86 5.44
CA GLU A 71 -25.30 1.85 5.24
C GLU A 71 -26.69 1.20 5.32
N LYS A 72 -27.76 2.01 5.32
CA LYS A 72 -29.13 1.50 5.48
C LYS A 72 -29.57 0.60 4.32
N GLU A 73 -29.04 0.84 3.11
CA GLU A 73 -29.47 0.17 1.88
C GLU A 73 -28.50 -0.93 1.41
N GLY A 74 -27.31 -1.01 2.01
CA GLY A 74 -26.32 -2.03 1.66
C GLY A 74 -24.95 -1.84 2.31
N LEU A 75 -24.02 -2.72 1.95
CA LEU A 75 -22.64 -2.70 2.37
C LEU A 75 -21.76 -2.03 1.31
N VAL A 76 -21.04 -0.99 1.69
CA VAL A 76 -20.09 -0.29 0.81
C VAL A 76 -18.67 -0.73 1.16
N ILE A 77 -17.97 -1.32 0.20
CA ILE A 77 -16.56 -1.71 0.31
C ILE A 77 -15.76 -0.81 -0.63
N ARG A 78 -14.86 -0.01 -0.09
CA ARG A 78 -14.02 0.92 -0.86
C ARG A 78 -12.55 0.58 -0.66
N PHE A 79 -11.92 0.06 -1.70
CA PHE A 79 -10.48 -0.14 -1.75
C PHE A 79 -9.83 1.08 -2.38
N PHE A 80 -9.30 1.97 -1.55
CA PHE A 80 -8.61 3.17 -2.02
C PHE A 80 -7.17 2.83 -2.40
N PRO A 81 -6.64 3.32 -3.53
CA PRO A 81 -7.26 4.26 -4.49
C PRO A 81 -8.03 3.62 -5.64
N PHE A 82 -8.12 2.28 -5.72
CA PHE A 82 -8.60 1.57 -6.90
C PHE A 82 -10.12 1.62 -7.14
N CYS A 83 -10.91 0.93 -6.32
CA CYS A 83 -12.29 0.59 -6.66
C CYS A 83 -13.22 0.67 -5.45
N SER A 84 -14.45 1.10 -5.69
CA SER A 84 -15.57 0.97 -4.74
C SER A 84 -16.60 -0.01 -5.25
N ARG A 85 -17.06 -0.89 -4.38
CA ARG A 85 -18.15 -1.83 -4.64
C ARG A 85 -19.25 -1.62 -3.61
N VAL A 86 -20.49 -1.58 -4.09
CA VAL A 86 -21.68 -1.55 -3.24
C VAL A 86 -22.38 -2.90 -3.38
N ILE A 87 -22.70 -3.51 -2.26
CA ILE A 87 -23.43 -4.79 -2.18
C ILE A 87 -24.77 -4.49 -1.49
N PRO A 88 -25.89 -4.43 -2.24
CA PRO A 88 -27.22 -4.26 -1.67
C PRO A 88 -27.59 -5.44 -0.77
N TYR A 89 -28.32 -5.20 0.32
CA TYR A 89 -28.74 -6.28 1.22
C TYR A 89 -29.57 -7.35 0.55
N GLN A 90 -30.37 -6.99 -0.46
CA GLN A 90 -31.20 -7.93 -1.22
C GLN A 90 -30.38 -8.98 -1.98
N GLN A 91 -29.10 -8.71 -2.27
CA GLN A 91 -28.20 -9.66 -2.94
C GLN A 91 -27.49 -10.61 -1.96
N ILE A 92 -27.62 -10.37 -0.65
CA ILE A 92 -26.98 -11.20 0.37
C ILE A 92 -27.83 -12.46 0.58
N LYS A 93 -27.33 -13.60 0.11
CA LYS A 93 -28.04 -14.88 0.18
C LYS A 93 -28.21 -15.41 1.61
N SER A 94 -27.26 -15.14 2.49
CA SER A 94 -27.30 -15.58 3.89
C SER A 94 -26.41 -14.72 4.76
N VAL A 95 -26.82 -14.55 6.02
CA VAL A 95 -26.05 -13.87 7.07
C VAL A 95 -25.90 -14.85 8.23
N GLN A 96 -24.67 -15.09 8.66
CA GLN A 96 -24.40 -15.94 9.82
C GLN A 96 -23.62 -15.12 10.84
N VAL A 97 -24.06 -15.21 12.11
CA VAL A 97 -23.34 -14.61 13.23
C VAL A 97 -22.27 -15.61 13.65
N GLN A 98 -21.01 -15.28 13.40
CA GLN A 98 -19.88 -16.08 13.87
C GLN A 98 -19.26 -15.44 15.12
N PRO A 99 -19.09 -16.19 16.22
CA PRO A 99 -18.31 -15.73 17.36
C PRO A 99 -16.85 -15.52 16.95
N TYR A 100 -16.31 -14.33 17.26
CA TYR A 100 -14.94 -13.97 16.93
C TYR A 100 -13.96 -14.79 17.79
N HIS A 101 -13.13 -15.61 17.12
CA HIS A 101 -12.08 -16.40 17.76
C HIS A 101 -10.70 -15.85 17.35
N PRO A 102 -10.02 -15.07 18.21
CA PRO A 102 -8.79 -14.38 17.85
C PRO A 102 -7.69 -15.32 17.34
N MET A 103 -7.59 -16.52 17.93
CA MET A 103 -6.54 -17.49 17.59
C MET A 103 -6.69 -18.12 16.20
N SER A 104 -7.90 -18.10 15.62
CA SER A 104 -8.13 -18.67 14.28
C SER A 104 -7.75 -17.71 13.14
N TYR A 105 -7.55 -16.42 13.44
CA TYR A 105 -7.33 -15.37 12.43
C TYR A 105 -5.94 -14.73 12.53
N GLY A 106 -4.96 -15.45 13.08
CA GLY A 106 -3.55 -15.05 13.08
C GLY A 106 -3.18 -14.09 14.22
N GLY A 107 -3.39 -14.54 15.46
CA GLY A 107 -2.94 -13.84 16.67
C GLY A 107 -1.43 -13.62 16.75
#